data_AF-C0P001-F1
#
_entry.id   AF-C0P001-F1
#
_cell.length_a   1.000
_cell.length_b   1.000
_cell.length_c   1.000
_cell.angle_alpha   90.00
_cell.angle_beta   90.00
_cell.angle_gamma   90.00
#
_symmetry.space_group_name_H-M   'P 1'
#
loop_
_entity.id
_entity.type
_entity.pdbx_description
1 polymer ?
#
loop_
_entity_poly.entity_id
_entity_poly.type
_entity_poly.pdbx_seq_one_letter_code
_entity_poly.pdbx_strand_id
1 'polypeptide(L)'
;MTSSIPALSEKVKSLLPEDLREDRWYLITAAALVASGKPTELGELYEYILDTEYPNLTLEQERRIARRFSDLLMKAWTLVGIPSVLMAVSSLAKVERFVSASNTGLEDKRINIDFEKGITERGTKFIQLLYKQNLEPIFDTWGSYREEFVWLEKSVIYGLFLADQTVLSEVETLLVTLPSIMCQGWPGPALWHLRGLRRVGRSTEDVEKVQQAVEAVAIWSGKSIEGWPRVTDIKDEI
;
A
#
# COMPACT_ATOMS: atom_id res chain seq x y z
N MET A 1 6.61 -2.20 -27.07
CA MET A 1 5.85 -1.08 -26.46
C MET A 1 5.24 -1.61 -25.18
N THR A 2 5.48 -0.95 -24.05
CA THR A 2 4.72 -1.22 -22.81
C THR A 2 3.24 -0.94 -23.09
N SER A 3 2.33 -1.76 -22.55
CA SER A 3 0.89 -1.50 -22.71
C SER A 3 0.51 -0.17 -22.02
N SER A 4 -0.66 0.40 -22.29
CA SER A 4 -1.09 1.64 -21.62
C SER A 4 -1.54 1.39 -20.16
N ILE A 5 -1.71 2.46 -19.37
CA ILE A 5 -2.27 2.36 -18.01
C ILE A 5 -3.70 1.78 -18.01
N PRO A 6 -4.61 2.13 -18.95
CA PRO A 6 -5.89 1.43 -19.09
C PRO A 6 -5.74 -0.09 -19.27
N ALA A 7 -4.84 -0.54 -20.15
CA ALA A 7 -4.64 -1.97 -20.38
C ALA A 7 -4.03 -2.68 -19.16
N LEU A 8 -3.11 -2.03 -18.44
CA LEU A 8 -2.59 -2.52 -17.17
C LEU A 8 -3.70 -2.63 -16.11
N SER A 9 -4.58 -1.62 -16.03
CA SER A 9 -5.67 -1.56 -15.07
C SER A 9 -6.67 -2.72 -15.27
N GLU A 10 -7.07 -2.97 -16.51
CA GLU A 10 -7.92 -4.13 -16.84
C GLU A 10 -7.23 -5.46 -16.52
N LYS A 11 -5.92 -5.57 -16.79
CA LYS A 11 -5.16 -6.76 -16.44
C LYS A 11 -5.14 -7.00 -14.93
N VAL A 12 -4.86 -5.97 -14.13
CA VAL A 12 -4.87 -6.06 -12.66
C VAL A 12 -6.25 -6.47 -12.15
N LYS A 13 -7.32 -5.82 -12.61
CA LYS A 13 -8.71 -6.18 -12.25
C LYS A 13 -9.02 -7.65 -12.57
N SER A 14 -8.59 -8.15 -13.74
CA SER A 14 -8.84 -9.53 -14.15
C SER A 14 -8.19 -10.60 -13.27
N LEU A 15 -7.06 -10.26 -12.62
CA LEU A 15 -6.30 -11.18 -11.78
C LEU A 15 -6.87 -11.26 -10.35
N LEU A 16 -7.43 -10.16 -9.85
CA LEU A 16 -7.82 -10.04 -8.45
C LEU A 16 -9.06 -10.89 -8.09
N PRO A 17 -9.17 -11.32 -6.81
CA PRO A 17 -10.42 -11.81 -6.25
C PRO A 17 -11.54 -10.78 -6.42
N GLU A 18 -12.78 -11.22 -6.60
CA GLU A 18 -13.93 -10.37 -6.91
C GLU A 18 -14.08 -9.18 -5.95
N ASP A 19 -13.98 -9.42 -4.64
CA ASP A 19 -14.12 -8.36 -3.63
C ASP A 19 -12.98 -7.34 -3.63
N LEU A 20 -11.87 -7.61 -4.32
CA LEU A 20 -10.74 -6.69 -4.47
C LEU A 20 -10.73 -5.99 -5.84
N ARG A 21 -11.63 -6.37 -6.76
CA ARG A 21 -11.77 -5.73 -8.09
C ARG A 21 -12.44 -4.39 -8.02
N GLU A 22 -13.42 -4.23 -7.14
CA GLU A 22 -14.14 -2.98 -6.97
C GLU A 22 -13.42 -2.11 -5.95
N ASP A 23 -13.14 -0.86 -6.33
CA ASP A 23 -12.65 0.21 -5.44
C ASP A 23 -11.34 -0.06 -4.65
N ARG A 24 -10.67 -1.19 -4.88
CA ARG A 24 -9.41 -1.56 -4.21
C ARG A 24 -8.26 -1.86 -5.16
N TRP A 25 -8.57 -2.29 -6.38
CA TRP A 25 -7.59 -2.67 -7.40
C TRP A 25 -6.50 -1.62 -7.61
N TYR A 26 -6.89 -0.33 -7.62
CA TYR A 26 -5.96 0.77 -7.85
C TYR A 26 -5.00 1.00 -6.69
N LEU A 27 -5.29 0.53 -5.47
CA LEU A 27 -4.34 0.63 -4.35
C LEU A 27 -3.09 -0.22 -4.63
N ILE A 28 -3.31 -1.43 -5.15
CA ILE A 28 -2.23 -2.34 -5.56
C ILE A 28 -1.46 -1.73 -6.72
N THR A 29 -2.18 -1.26 -7.75
CA THR A 29 -1.57 -0.66 -8.95
C THR A 29 -0.74 0.57 -8.60
N ALA A 30 -1.28 1.51 -7.85
CA ALA A 30 -0.59 2.75 -7.48
C ALA A 30 0.64 2.47 -6.62
N ALA A 31 0.52 1.64 -5.58
CA ALA A 31 1.64 1.30 -4.71
C ALA A 31 2.76 0.57 -5.48
N ALA A 32 2.40 -0.36 -6.37
CA ALA A 32 3.36 -1.08 -7.20
C ALA A 32 4.05 -0.16 -8.22
N LEU A 33 3.32 0.78 -8.85
CA LEU A 33 3.91 1.77 -9.77
C LEU A 33 4.93 2.66 -9.05
N VAL A 34 4.58 3.20 -7.88
CA VAL A 34 5.49 4.02 -7.08
C VAL A 34 6.75 3.24 -6.70
N ALA A 35 6.60 2.05 -6.13
CA ALA A 35 7.73 1.18 -5.76
C ALA A 35 8.52 0.64 -6.97
N SER A 36 7.93 0.68 -8.17
CA SER A 36 8.59 0.30 -9.42
C SER A 36 9.32 1.44 -10.12
N GLY A 37 9.39 2.63 -9.50
CA GLY A 37 10.05 3.79 -10.10
C GLY A 37 9.21 4.45 -11.20
N LYS A 38 7.89 4.24 -11.19
CA LYS A 38 6.91 4.84 -12.09
C LYS A 38 5.90 5.75 -11.36
N PRO A 39 6.31 6.59 -10.39
CA PRO A 39 5.36 7.36 -9.57
C PRO A 39 4.56 8.38 -10.39
N THR A 40 5.10 8.88 -11.52
CA THR A 40 4.39 9.85 -12.36
C THR A 40 3.23 9.23 -13.13
N GLU A 41 3.18 7.91 -13.30
CA GLU A 41 2.07 7.20 -13.94
C GLU A 41 0.78 7.24 -13.12
N LEU A 42 0.86 7.66 -11.85
CA LEU A 42 -0.32 7.84 -11.01
C LEU A 42 -1.27 8.93 -11.54
N GLY A 43 -0.78 9.89 -12.33
CA GLY A 43 -1.64 10.87 -13.01
C GLY A 43 -2.59 10.20 -14.00
N GLU A 44 -2.05 9.43 -14.97
CA GLU A 44 -2.85 8.70 -15.96
C GLU A 44 -3.74 7.64 -15.29
N LEU A 45 -3.26 6.97 -14.24
CA LEU A 45 -4.06 6.04 -13.45
C LEU A 45 -5.26 6.73 -12.80
N TYR A 46 -5.05 7.92 -12.23
CA TYR A 46 -6.10 8.70 -11.58
C TYR A 46 -7.14 9.17 -12.60
N GLU A 47 -6.71 9.71 -13.74
CA GLU A 47 -7.61 10.09 -14.84
C GLU A 47 -8.46 8.90 -15.32
N TYR A 48 -7.82 7.75 -15.56
CA TYR A 48 -8.53 6.53 -15.96
C TYR A 48 -9.58 6.11 -14.91
N ILE A 49 -9.27 6.17 -13.61
CA ILE A 49 -10.25 5.88 -12.55
C ILE A 49 -11.43 6.86 -12.63
N LEU A 50 -11.16 8.16 -12.75
CA LEU A 50 -12.22 9.18 -12.83
C LEU A 50 -13.11 8.96 -14.05
N ASP A 51 -12.53 8.64 -15.21
CA ASP A 51 -13.27 8.49 -16.47
C ASP A 51 -14.10 7.21 -16.53
N THR A 52 -13.59 6.10 -15.96
CA THR A 52 -14.22 4.79 -16.11
C THR A 52 -15.12 4.40 -14.95
N GLU A 53 -14.77 4.76 -13.72
CA GLU A 53 -15.53 4.39 -12.52
C GLU A 53 -16.52 5.49 -12.11
N TYR A 54 -16.33 6.74 -12.59
CA TYR A 54 -17.11 7.91 -12.19
C TYR A 54 -17.57 8.76 -13.39
N PRO A 55 -18.39 8.23 -14.32
CA PRO A 55 -18.84 8.95 -15.52
C PRO A 55 -19.61 10.26 -15.21
N ASN A 56 -20.22 10.36 -14.02
CA ASN A 56 -20.85 11.57 -13.51
C ASN A 56 -20.11 12.07 -12.25
N LEU A 57 -18.81 12.30 -12.36
CA LEU A 57 -17.95 12.66 -11.24
C LEU A 57 -18.50 13.86 -10.46
N THR A 58 -18.61 13.69 -9.15
CA THR A 58 -18.94 14.75 -8.19
C THR A 58 -17.73 15.10 -7.34
N LEU A 59 -17.75 16.31 -6.74
CA LEU A 59 -16.71 16.73 -5.80
C LEU A 59 -16.53 15.74 -4.63
N GLU A 60 -17.60 15.18 -4.08
CA GLU A 60 -17.51 14.20 -2.96
C GLU A 60 -16.86 12.88 -3.39
N GLN A 61 -17.13 12.40 -4.61
CA GLN A 61 -16.48 11.21 -5.14
C GLN A 61 -14.99 11.47 -5.36
N GLU A 62 -14.63 12.61 -5.93
CA GLU A 62 -13.21 12.94 -6.13
C GLU A 62 -12.49 13.16 -4.79
N ARG A 63 -13.11 13.85 -3.81
CA ARG A 63 -12.60 13.98 -2.44
C ARG A 63 -12.28 12.62 -1.84
N ARG A 64 -13.16 11.66 -2.01
CA ARG A 64 -12.97 10.29 -1.52
C ARG A 64 -11.75 9.63 -2.16
N ILE A 65 -11.60 9.72 -3.49
CA ILE A 65 -10.46 9.13 -4.21
C ILE A 65 -9.15 9.82 -3.81
N ALA A 66 -9.12 11.16 -3.79
CA ALA A 66 -7.97 11.95 -3.35
C ALA A 66 -7.53 11.59 -1.91
N ARG A 67 -8.48 11.41 -0.98
CA ARG A 67 -8.19 10.95 0.39
C ARG A 67 -7.54 9.56 0.41
N ARG A 68 -8.03 8.64 -0.41
CA ARG A 68 -7.49 7.26 -0.49
C ARG A 68 -6.09 7.24 -1.10
N PHE A 69 -5.83 8.03 -2.14
CA PHE A 69 -4.47 8.19 -2.69
C PHE A 69 -3.52 8.89 -1.71
N SER A 70 -3.98 9.92 -1.00
CA SER A 70 -3.20 10.57 0.05
C SER A 70 -2.83 9.58 1.16
N ASP A 71 -3.77 8.78 1.64
CA ASP A 71 -3.52 7.79 2.68
C ASP A 71 -2.62 6.64 2.20
N LEU A 72 -2.81 6.16 0.96
CA LEU A 72 -1.91 5.21 0.31
C LEU A 72 -0.47 5.73 0.27
N LEU A 73 -0.26 6.96 -0.18
CA LEU A 73 1.07 7.56 -0.31
C LEU A 73 1.71 7.86 1.05
N MET A 74 0.90 8.26 2.04
CA MET A 74 1.30 8.45 3.44
C MET A 74 1.69 7.12 4.12
N LYS A 75 1.18 5.99 3.66
CA LYS A 75 1.63 4.67 4.12
C LYS A 75 2.87 4.23 3.33
N ALA A 76 2.85 4.36 2.01
CA ALA A 76 3.92 3.90 1.12
C ALA A 76 5.26 4.61 1.34
N TRP A 77 5.31 5.89 1.71
CA TRP A 77 6.58 6.62 1.87
C TRP A 77 7.50 5.98 2.90
N THR A 78 6.93 5.35 3.94
CA THR A 78 7.69 4.64 4.98
C THR A 78 8.48 3.44 4.43
N LEU A 79 8.08 2.95 3.24
CA LEU A 79 8.65 1.77 2.60
C LEU A 79 9.49 2.13 1.37
N VAL A 80 9.09 3.14 0.60
CA VAL A 80 9.71 3.49 -0.70
C VAL A 80 10.50 4.80 -0.69
N GLY A 81 10.41 5.57 0.40
CA GLY A 81 11.03 6.88 0.55
C GLY A 81 10.23 8.05 -0.02
N ILE A 82 10.45 9.23 0.55
CA ILE A 82 9.69 10.46 0.21
C ILE A 82 9.88 10.98 -1.23
N PRO A 83 11.04 10.84 -1.91
CA PRO A 83 11.19 11.41 -3.26
C PRO A 83 10.20 10.82 -4.28
N SER A 84 10.04 9.50 -4.30
CA SER A 84 9.09 8.82 -5.18
C SER A 84 7.64 9.24 -4.89
N VAL A 85 7.31 9.40 -3.61
CA VAL A 85 5.97 9.84 -3.20
C VAL A 85 5.70 11.28 -3.61
N LEU A 86 6.65 12.20 -3.49
CA LEU A 86 6.45 13.59 -3.93
C LEU A 86 6.26 13.70 -5.45
N MET A 87 6.95 12.86 -6.24
CA MET A 87 6.72 12.78 -7.68
C MET A 87 5.30 12.27 -8.00
N ALA A 88 4.79 11.31 -7.24
CA ALA A 88 3.42 10.82 -7.35
C ALA A 88 2.38 11.89 -6.99
N VAL A 89 2.54 12.55 -5.83
CA VAL A 89 1.65 13.65 -5.40
C VAL A 89 1.58 14.75 -6.46
N SER A 90 2.73 15.14 -7.00
CA SER A 90 2.80 16.16 -8.05
C SER A 90 2.14 15.73 -9.36
N SER A 91 2.10 14.42 -9.66
CA SER A 91 1.42 13.90 -10.84
C SER A 91 -0.10 13.88 -10.65
N LEU A 92 -0.57 13.44 -9.48
CA LEU A 92 -1.99 13.46 -9.11
C LEU A 92 -2.56 14.88 -9.12
N ALA A 93 -1.89 15.82 -8.47
CA ALA A 93 -2.36 17.20 -8.37
C ALA A 93 -2.53 17.92 -9.73
N LYS A 94 -1.84 17.47 -10.79
CA LYS A 94 -1.96 18.04 -12.15
C LYS A 94 -3.25 17.65 -12.87
N VAL A 95 -3.90 16.57 -12.44
CA VAL A 95 -5.03 15.95 -13.13
C VAL A 95 -6.32 15.96 -12.29
N GLU A 96 -6.30 16.58 -11.10
CA GLU A 96 -7.48 16.85 -10.29
C GLU A 96 -8.49 17.72 -11.08
N ARG A 97 -9.79 17.43 -10.97
CA ARG A 97 -10.87 18.09 -11.73
C ARG A 97 -11.69 19.06 -10.88
N PHE A 98 -12.09 18.64 -9.68
CA PHE A 98 -12.91 19.40 -8.74
C PHE A 98 -12.22 19.61 -7.40
N VAL A 99 -11.34 18.70 -6.98
CA VAL A 99 -10.62 18.84 -5.70
C VAL A 99 -9.47 19.84 -5.81
N SER A 100 -9.13 20.43 -4.67
CA SER A 100 -8.00 21.33 -4.50
C SER A 100 -7.58 21.36 -3.03
N ALA A 101 -6.46 22.04 -2.75
CA ALA A 101 -5.97 22.25 -1.40
C ALA A 101 -6.98 22.91 -0.44
N SER A 102 -7.96 23.67 -0.95
CA SER A 102 -8.95 24.37 -0.12
C SER A 102 -10.24 23.57 0.10
N ASN A 103 -10.42 22.44 -0.57
CA ASN A 103 -11.67 21.70 -0.54
C ASN A 103 -11.49 20.19 -0.34
N THR A 104 -10.27 19.67 -0.20
CA THR A 104 -10.03 18.22 -0.09
C THR A 104 -10.45 17.62 1.27
N GLY A 105 -10.42 18.42 2.36
CA GLY A 105 -10.73 17.92 3.71
C GLY A 105 -9.61 17.04 4.27
N LEU A 106 -8.35 17.37 3.96
CA LEU A 106 -7.14 16.67 4.43
C LEU A 106 -6.44 17.43 5.56
N GLU A 107 -6.89 18.63 5.91
CA GLU A 107 -6.25 19.56 6.85
C GLU A 107 -6.16 18.96 8.26
N ASP A 108 -7.18 18.20 8.67
CA ASP A 108 -7.29 17.62 10.02
C ASP A 108 -6.89 16.13 10.07
N LYS A 109 -6.07 15.65 9.14
CA LYS A 109 -5.59 14.26 9.18
C LYS A 109 -4.56 14.05 10.28
N ARG A 110 -4.70 12.93 11.01
CA ARG A 110 -3.85 12.49 12.13
C ARG A 110 -3.83 13.41 13.36
N ILE A 111 -4.66 14.45 13.44
CA ILE A 111 -4.69 15.35 14.63
C ILE A 111 -5.18 14.63 15.89
N ASN A 112 -6.05 13.63 15.73
CA ASN A 112 -6.63 12.86 16.84
C ASN A 112 -5.72 11.71 17.28
N ILE A 113 -4.53 11.58 16.70
CA ILE A 113 -3.55 10.58 17.13
C ILE A 113 -2.78 11.17 18.30
N ASP A 114 -2.84 10.51 19.45
CA ASP A 114 -2.02 10.85 20.61
C ASP A 114 -0.57 10.38 20.37
N PHE A 115 0.31 11.33 20.03
CA PHE A 115 1.73 11.10 19.76
C PHE A 115 2.53 10.75 21.03
N GLU A 116 2.01 11.02 22.22
CA GLU A 116 2.74 10.81 23.48
C GLU A 116 2.39 9.47 24.14
N LYS A 117 1.10 9.14 24.23
CA LYS A 117 0.65 7.96 25.01
C LYS A 117 0.11 6.83 24.16
N GLY A 118 -0.50 7.13 23.01
CA GLY A 118 -1.24 6.14 22.22
C GLY A 118 -0.46 5.55 21.05
N ILE A 119 0.56 6.24 20.55
CA ILE A 119 1.20 5.92 19.28
C ILE A 119 1.90 4.56 19.25
N THR A 120 2.66 4.23 20.30
CA THR A 120 3.39 2.96 20.37
C THR A 120 2.43 1.79 20.58
N GLU A 121 1.39 1.95 21.39
CA GLU A 121 0.41 0.88 21.66
C GLU A 121 -0.38 0.52 20.39
N ARG A 122 -0.90 1.52 19.67
CA ARG A 122 -1.67 1.25 18.43
C ARG A 122 -0.83 0.58 17.36
N GLY A 123 0.44 1.00 17.20
CA GLY A 123 1.32 0.38 16.22
C GLY A 123 1.74 -1.02 16.66
N THR A 124 2.01 -1.22 17.96
CA THR A 124 2.26 -2.54 18.54
C THR A 124 1.09 -3.48 18.28
N LYS A 125 -0.16 -3.05 18.49
CA LYS A 125 -1.35 -3.86 18.20
C LYS A 125 -1.38 -4.33 16.74
N PHE A 126 -1.12 -3.42 15.79
CA PHE A 126 -1.21 -3.77 14.38
C PHE A 126 -0.03 -4.63 13.90
N ILE A 127 1.21 -4.30 14.26
CA ILE A 127 2.37 -5.13 13.90
C ILE A 127 2.28 -6.52 14.57
N GLN A 128 1.80 -6.60 15.81
CA GLN A 128 1.61 -7.87 16.53
C GLN A 128 0.54 -8.75 15.85
N LEU A 129 -0.50 -8.18 15.24
CA LEU A 129 -1.47 -8.93 14.43
C LEU A 129 -0.79 -9.63 13.25
N LEU A 130 0.14 -8.94 12.58
CA LEU A 130 0.79 -9.44 11.37
C LEU A 130 1.95 -10.41 11.67
N TYR A 131 2.70 -10.19 12.75
CA TYR A 131 3.91 -10.96 13.06
C TYR A 131 3.69 -11.99 14.18
N LYS A 132 2.66 -11.82 15.02
CA LYS A 132 2.32 -12.70 16.14
C LYS A 132 3.56 -13.06 16.97
N GLN A 133 3.75 -14.34 17.29
CA GLN A 133 4.87 -14.84 18.09
C GLN A 133 6.26 -14.62 17.45
N ASN A 134 6.32 -14.27 16.15
CA ASN A 134 7.58 -14.06 15.46
C ASN A 134 8.16 -12.65 15.67
N LEU A 135 7.40 -11.71 16.22
CA LEU A 135 7.79 -10.30 16.25
C LEU A 135 9.06 -10.03 17.07
N GLU A 136 9.07 -10.42 18.34
CA GLU A 136 10.22 -10.16 19.21
C GLU A 136 11.48 -10.92 18.75
N PRO A 137 11.42 -12.20 18.31
CA PRO A 137 12.56 -12.86 17.69
C PRO A 137 13.14 -12.13 16.47
N ILE A 138 12.32 -11.44 15.67
CA ILE A 138 12.81 -10.61 14.55
C ILE A 138 13.56 -9.40 15.10
N PHE A 139 13.01 -8.71 16.08
CA PHE A 139 13.66 -7.54 16.68
C PHE A 139 15.02 -7.89 17.31
N ASP A 140 15.14 -9.07 17.90
CA ASP A 140 16.39 -9.56 18.49
C ASP A 140 17.51 -9.77 17.44
N THR A 141 17.18 -9.86 16.15
CA THR A 141 18.18 -9.93 15.07
C THR A 141 18.84 -8.59 14.75
N TRP A 142 18.31 -7.47 15.26
CA TRP A 142 18.78 -6.12 14.92
C TRP A 142 19.99 -5.64 15.74
N GLY A 143 20.50 -6.49 16.65
CA GLY A 143 21.72 -6.22 17.41
C GLY A 143 21.64 -4.90 18.18
N SER A 144 22.67 -4.06 18.07
CA SER A 144 22.73 -2.77 18.76
C SER A 144 21.70 -1.75 18.32
N TYR A 145 21.06 -1.95 17.16
CA TYR A 145 20.05 -1.02 16.61
C TYR A 145 18.63 -1.33 17.12
N ARG A 146 18.46 -2.45 17.83
CA ARG A 146 17.16 -2.98 18.25
C ARG A 146 16.24 -1.91 18.84
N GLU A 147 16.67 -1.21 19.89
CA GLU A 147 15.79 -0.30 20.62
C GLU A 147 15.28 0.87 19.75
N GLU A 148 16.16 1.46 18.94
CA GLU A 148 15.79 2.58 18.06
C GLU A 148 14.85 2.12 16.94
N PHE A 149 15.14 0.98 16.31
CA PHE A 149 14.32 0.46 15.21
C PHE A 149 13.00 -0.15 15.69
N VAL A 150 12.96 -0.72 16.90
CA VAL A 150 11.71 -1.14 17.53
C VAL A 150 10.80 0.06 17.79
N TRP A 151 11.36 1.17 18.29
CA TRP A 151 10.59 2.40 18.45
C TRP A 151 10.11 2.95 17.10
N LEU A 152 10.96 2.97 16.08
CA LEU A 152 10.62 3.41 14.72
C LEU A 152 9.44 2.59 14.17
N GLU A 153 9.51 1.27 14.27
CA GLU A 153 8.50 0.35 13.76
C GLU A 153 7.18 0.50 14.53
N LYS A 154 7.22 0.42 15.86
CA LYS A 154 6.02 0.46 16.70
C LYS A 154 5.37 1.84 16.72
N SER A 155 6.13 2.93 16.71
CA SER A 155 5.60 4.27 16.94
C SER A 155 5.44 5.06 15.64
N VAL A 156 6.40 4.97 14.72
CA VAL A 156 6.38 5.80 13.50
C VAL A 156 5.72 5.04 12.36
N ILE A 157 6.30 3.92 11.91
CA ILE A 157 5.82 3.21 10.73
C ILE A 157 4.41 2.66 10.99
N TYR A 158 4.27 1.77 11.97
CA TYR A 158 2.96 1.23 12.31
C TYR A 158 2.12 2.21 13.09
N GLY A 159 2.66 2.83 14.13
CA GLY A 159 1.87 3.69 15.02
C GLY A 159 1.20 4.87 14.29
N LEU A 160 1.98 5.62 13.51
CA LEU A 160 1.51 6.86 12.88
C LEU A 160 0.84 6.64 11.52
N PHE A 161 1.33 5.70 10.72
CA PHE A 161 0.87 5.55 9.33
C PHE A 161 0.08 4.27 9.09
N LEU A 162 0.65 3.09 9.35
CA LEU A 162 -0.01 1.83 8.94
C LEU A 162 -1.21 1.46 9.82
N ALA A 163 -1.19 1.81 11.11
CA ALA A 163 -2.32 1.57 12.03
C ALA A 163 -3.39 2.68 11.94
N ASP A 164 -3.20 3.74 11.15
CA ASP A 164 -4.27 4.72 10.87
C ASP A 164 -5.23 4.16 9.83
N GLN A 165 -6.34 3.62 10.30
CA GLN A 165 -7.37 2.98 9.48
C GLN A 165 -8.56 3.90 9.21
N THR A 166 -8.40 5.22 9.37
CA THR A 166 -9.50 6.20 9.14
C THR A 166 -9.91 6.32 7.67
N VAL A 167 -9.08 5.87 6.73
CA VAL A 167 -9.35 5.91 5.29
C VAL A 167 -9.17 4.55 4.64
N LEU A 168 -7.99 3.93 4.77
CA LEU A 168 -7.73 2.57 4.31
C LEU A 168 -7.85 1.59 5.47
N SER A 169 -8.66 0.55 5.30
CA SER A 169 -8.81 -0.56 6.25
C SER A 169 -7.52 -1.37 6.45
N GLU A 170 -7.54 -2.33 7.38
CA GLU A 170 -6.44 -3.28 7.60
C GLU A 170 -6.01 -4.00 6.32
N VAL A 171 -6.98 -4.55 5.59
CA VAL A 171 -6.71 -5.28 4.34
C VAL A 171 -6.17 -4.32 3.28
N GLU A 172 -6.78 -3.15 3.11
CA GLU A 172 -6.34 -2.16 2.13
C GLU A 172 -4.93 -1.63 2.43
N THR A 173 -4.58 -1.49 3.70
CA THR A 173 -3.22 -1.15 4.12
C THR A 173 -2.24 -2.23 3.67
N LEU A 174 -2.58 -3.52 3.84
CA LEU A 174 -1.74 -4.62 3.36
C LEU A 174 -1.64 -4.68 1.82
N LEU A 175 -2.69 -4.28 1.11
CA LEU A 175 -2.68 -4.11 -0.34
C LEU A 175 -1.80 -2.95 -0.81
N VAL A 176 -1.37 -2.06 0.10
CA VAL A 176 -0.37 -1.01 -0.17
C VAL A 176 1.03 -1.48 0.24
N THR A 177 1.18 -2.06 1.44
CA THR A 177 2.50 -2.44 1.97
C THR A 177 3.15 -3.57 1.18
N LEU A 178 2.37 -4.59 0.77
CA LEU A 178 2.87 -5.73 0.01
C LEU A 178 3.52 -5.30 -1.32
N PRO A 179 2.82 -4.63 -2.25
CA PRO A 179 3.45 -4.14 -3.49
C PRO A 179 4.59 -3.18 -3.24
N SER A 180 4.45 -2.31 -2.22
CA SER A 180 5.50 -1.34 -1.87
C SER A 180 6.82 -2.04 -1.54
N ILE A 181 6.78 -3.23 -0.95
CA ILE A 181 7.96 -4.02 -0.59
C ILE A 181 8.39 -4.96 -1.73
N MET A 182 7.45 -5.72 -2.30
CA MET A 182 7.74 -6.71 -3.33
C MET A 182 8.40 -6.09 -4.55
N CYS A 183 7.86 -4.97 -5.03
CA CYS A 183 8.41 -4.28 -6.19
C CYS A 183 9.83 -3.73 -5.95
N GLN A 184 10.27 -3.59 -4.70
CA GLN A 184 11.65 -3.21 -4.38
C GLN A 184 12.62 -4.40 -4.35
N GLY A 185 12.12 -5.64 -4.42
CA GLY A 185 12.96 -6.84 -4.45
C GLY A 185 13.45 -7.30 -3.09
N TRP A 186 12.71 -7.04 -2.01
CA TRP A 186 13.06 -7.44 -0.64
C TRP A 186 12.33 -8.74 -0.22
N PRO A 187 12.90 -9.95 -0.41
CA PRO A 187 12.17 -11.21 -0.24
C PRO A 187 11.78 -11.49 1.22
N GLY A 188 12.64 -11.19 2.19
CA GLY A 188 12.34 -11.39 3.61
C GLY A 188 11.11 -10.58 4.06
N PRO A 189 11.14 -9.24 3.91
CA PRO A 189 9.98 -8.38 4.20
C PRO A 189 8.74 -8.71 3.36
N ALA A 190 8.89 -9.09 2.09
CA ALA A 190 7.77 -9.50 1.24
C ALA A 190 7.05 -10.73 1.79
N LEU A 191 7.79 -11.76 2.20
CA LEU A 191 7.22 -12.97 2.78
C LEU A 191 6.41 -12.67 4.06
N TRP A 192 6.85 -11.73 4.89
CA TRP A 192 6.09 -11.27 6.06
C TRP A 192 4.76 -10.62 5.70
N HIS A 193 4.69 -9.87 4.59
CA HIS A 193 3.45 -9.22 4.19
C HIS A 193 2.50 -10.15 3.42
N LEU A 194 3.03 -11.16 2.71
CA LEU A 194 2.23 -12.30 2.24
C LEU A 194 1.59 -13.04 3.42
N ARG A 195 2.37 -13.29 4.48
CA ARG A 195 1.88 -13.87 5.74
C ARG A 195 0.87 -12.96 6.44
N GLY A 196 1.09 -11.65 6.41
CA GLY A 196 0.15 -10.64 6.94
C GLY A 196 -1.24 -10.74 6.31
N LEU A 197 -1.32 -10.85 4.97
CA LEU A 197 -2.61 -11.03 4.28
C LEU A 197 -3.32 -12.32 4.72
N ARG A 198 -2.58 -13.42 4.90
CA ARG A 198 -3.12 -14.68 5.43
C ARG A 198 -3.67 -14.50 6.84
N ARG A 199 -2.95 -13.79 7.70
CA ARG A 199 -3.32 -13.54 9.11
C ARG A 199 -4.55 -12.66 9.28
N VAL A 200 -4.83 -11.78 8.31
CA VAL A 200 -6.09 -11.00 8.26
C VAL A 200 -7.23 -11.74 7.53
N GLY A 201 -7.09 -13.06 7.31
CA GLY A 201 -8.17 -13.92 6.85
C GLY A 201 -8.26 -14.14 5.34
N ARG A 202 -7.30 -13.66 4.53
CA ARG A 202 -7.30 -13.92 3.08
C ARG A 202 -6.86 -15.34 2.78
N SER A 203 -7.49 -16.02 1.83
CA SER A 203 -7.14 -17.40 1.45
C SER A 203 -5.75 -17.46 0.77
N THR A 204 -5.10 -18.63 0.72
CA THR A 204 -3.82 -18.78 -0.02
C THR A 204 -4.00 -18.41 -1.48
N GLU A 205 -5.13 -18.80 -2.08
CA GLU A 205 -5.49 -18.45 -3.45
C GLU A 205 -5.67 -16.95 -3.63
N ASP A 206 -6.32 -16.25 -2.70
CA ASP A 206 -6.51 -14.80 -2.79
C ASP A 206 -5.17 -14.05 -2.71
N VAL A 207 -4.29 -14.47 -1.80
CA VAL A 207 -2.96 -13.85 -1.65
C VAL A 207 -2.11 -14.08 -2.90
N GLU A 208 -2.18 -15.27 -3.48
CA GLU A 208 -1.53 -15.60 -4.74
C GLU A 208 -2.06 -14.72 -5.90
N LYS A 209 -3.38 -14.50 -6.00
CA LYS A 209 -3.98 -13.59 -6.99
C LYS A 209 -3.59 -12.12 -6.77
N VAL A 210 -3.52 -11.67 -5.52
CA VAL A 210 -3.01 -10.33 -5.19
C VAL A 210 -1.57 -10.19 -5.63
N GLN A 211 -0.72 -11.19 -5.34
CA GLN A 211 0.67 -11.20 -5.79
C GLN A 211 0.80 -11.17 -7.33
N GLN A 212 -0.01 -11.96 -8.05
CA GLN A 212 -0.04 -11.92 -9.51
C GLN A 212 -0.41 -10.54 -10.08
N ALA A 213 -1.32 -9.82 -9.41
CA ALA A 213 -1.62 -8.44 -9.76
C ALA A 213 -0.43 -7.49 -9.53
N VAL A 214 0.31 -7.63 -8.42
CA VAL A 214 1.56 -6.89 -8.17
C VAL A 214 2.58 -7.18 -9.27
N GLU A 215 2.74 -8.45 -9.64
CA GLU A 215 3.66 -8.91 -10.68
C GLU A 215 3.34 -8.32 -12.05
N ALA A 216 2.06 -8.22 -12.41
CA ALA A 216 1.64 -7.59 -13.65
C ALA A 216 2.13 -6.13 -13.74
N VAL A 217 2.06 -5.37 -12.64
CA VAL A 217 2.52 -3.98 -12.58
C VAL A 217 4.05 -3.90 -12.58
N ALA A 218 4.73 -4.79 -11.86
CA ALA A 218 6.19 -4.84 -11.83
C ALA A 218 6.79 -5.16 -13.21
N ILE A 219 6.25 -6.19 -13.89
CA ILE A 219 6.64 -6.57 -15.26
C ILE A 219 6.35 -5.41 -16.22
N TRP A 220 5.17 -4.80 -16.13
CA TRP A 220 4.82 -3.63 -16.93
C TRP A 220 5.82 -2.48 -16.76
N SER A 221 6.31 -2.29 -15.53
CA SER A 221 7.32 -1.28 -15.19
C SER A 221 8.75 -1.66 -15.60
N GLY A 222 8.95 -2.83 -16.21
CA GLY A 222 10.24 -3.34 -16.66
C GLY A 222 11.07 -4.04 -15.59
N LYS A 223 10.47 -4.46 -14.47
CA LYS A 223 11.15 -5.21 -13.40
C LYS A 223 11.09 -6.72 -13.65
N SER A 224 12.14 -7.43 -13.24
CA SER A 224 12.11 -8.88 -13.10
C SER A 224 11.40 -9.27 -11.80
N ILE A 225 10.62 -10.34 -11.86
CA ILE A 225 9.94 -10.96 -10.71
C ILE A 225 10.59 -12.29 -10.30
N GLU A 226 11.73 -12.62 -10.90
CA GLU A 226 12.45 -13.86 -10.60
C GLU A 226 12.88 -13.92 -9.12
N GLY A 227 12.68 -15.09 -8.50
CA GLY A 227 13.05 -15.32 -7.10
C GLY A 227 12.14 -14.64 -6.07
N TRP A 228 11.03 -14.03 -6.49
CA TRP A 228 10.06 -13.48 -5.55
C TRP A 228 9.45 -14.60 -4.70
N PRO A 229 9.35 -14.42 -3.37
CA PRO A 229 8.71 -15.41 -2.51
C PRO A 229 7.24 -15.56 -2.88
N ARG A 230 6.69 -16.74 -2.68
CA ARG A 230 5.27 -17.05 -2.82
C ARG A 230 4.61 -17.21 -1.47
N VAL A 231 3.30 -17.05 -1.44
CA VAL A 231 2.51 -17.39 -0.25
C VAL A 231 2.67 -18.85 0.17
N THR A 232 2.97 -19.76 -0.76
CA THR A 232 3.24 -21.19 -0.50
C THR A 232 4.62 -21.45 0.14
N ASP A 233 5.49 -20.43 0.20
CA ASP A 233 6.77 -20.50 0.89
C ASP A 233 6.63 -20.28 2.41
N ILE A 234 5.46 -19.82 2.87
CA ILE A 234 5.13 -19.71 4.29
C ILE A 234 5.00 -21.14 4.86
N LYS A 235 5.89 -21.50 5.79
CA LYS A 235 5.95 -22.85 6.39
C LYS A 235 5.37 -22.93 7.80
N ASP A 236 5.22 -21.78 8.45
CA ASP A 236 4.70 -21.65 9.80
C ASP A 236 3.16 -21.52 9.82
N GLU A 237 2.57 -21.78 10.99
CA GLU A 237 1.13 -21.61 11.18
C GLU A 237 0.71 -20.15 11.00
N ILE A 238 -0.46 -19.97 10.36
CA ILE A 238 -1.06 -18.66 10.10
C ILE A 238 -1.60 -18.04 11.37
#